data_AF-A0A5D0P032-F1
#
_entry.id   AF-A0A5D0P032-F1
#
_cell.length_a   1.000
_cell.length_b   1.000
_cell.length_c   1.000
_cell.angle_alpha   90.00
_cell.angle_beta   90.00
_cell.angle_gamma   90.00
#
_symmetry.space_group_name_H-M   'P 1'
#
loop_
_entity.id
_entity.type
_entity.pdbx_description
1 polymer ?
#
loop_
_entity_poly.entity_id
_entity_poly.type
_entity_poly.pdbx_seq_one_letter_code
_entity_poly.pdbx_strand_id
1 'polypeptide(L)'
;MDTHTHHPPESAALGRVRAAARRRDCVRPGYGGRAAPATAAGRVLRALPHRWPTLLALVLTFDSWFDPGLPPALLLVALGAEYLVIGLARRQFADRRLLAAHLAGLACYAALAAAAITAGGRTEIALVAAGWLLHTAWDVVLHRADKVVWRAYAEACAVIDVVLGVTILFLL
;
A
#
# COMPACT_ATOMS: atom_id res chain seq x y z
N MET A 1 12.04 74.11 -43.68
CA MET A 1 11.48 72.91 -44.33
C MET A 1 11.61 71.84 -43.29
N ASP A 2 10.66 71.83 -42.34
CA ASP A 2 10.78 71.12 -41.07
C ASP A 2 9.51 70.29 -40.88
N THR A 3 9.62 69.01 -41.21
CA THR A 3 8.56 68.03 -41.02
C THR A 3 8.65 67.47 -39.60
N HIS A 4 7.89 68.05 -38.67
CA HIS A 4 7.64 67.45 -37.36
C HIS A 4 6.69 66.26 -37.52
N THR A 5 7.22 65.04 -37.39
CA THR A 5 6.44 63.81 -37.33
C THR A 5 5.96 63.55 -35.91
N HIS A 6 4.64 63.50 -35.75
CA HIS A 6 3.94 63.25 -34.50
C HIS A 6 4.02 61.74 -34.17
N HIS A 7 4.78 61.36 -33.14
CA HIS A 7 4.74 60.00 -32.58
C HIS A 7 3.47 59.82 -31.73
N PRO A 8 2.62 58.81 -31.98
CA PRO A 8 1.50 58.49 -31.10
C PRO A 8 1.96 57.76 -29.82
N PRO A 9 1.28 57.98 -28.67
CA PRO A 9 1.71 57.46 -27.37
C PRO A 9 1.40 55.97 -27.18
N GLU A 10 2.45 55.18 -26.90
CA GLU A 10 2.45 53.76 -26.51
C GLU A 10 1.58 53.42 -25.29
N SER A 11 1.11 54.42 -24.55
CA SER A 11 0.35 54.25 -23.31
C SER A 11 -1.05 53.63 -23.51
N ALA A 12 -1.62 53.70 -24.71
CA ALA A 12 -2.95 53.16 -25.00
C ALA A 12 -2.98 51.62 -25.20
N ALA A 13 -1.85 51.01 -25.58
CA ALA A 13 -1.76 49.57 -25.83
C ALA A 13 -1.68 48.76 -24.52
N LEU A 14 -0.93 49.26 -23.53
CA LEU A 14 -0.77 48.62 -22.22
C LEU A 14 -2.07 48.58 -21.39
N GLY A 15 -2.97 49.56 -21.59
CA GLY A 15 -4.27 49.59 -20.92
C GLY A 15 -5.21 48.44 -21.32
N ARG A 16 -5.17 48.01 -22.60
CA ARG A 16 -6.07 46.95 -23.11
C ARG A 16 -5.64 45.55 -22.65
N VAL A 17 -4.34 45.30 -22.51
CA VAL A 17 -3.81 44.02 -22.04
C VAL A 17 -4.17 43.77 -20.56
N ARG A 18 -4.15 44.82 -19.72
CA ARG A 18 -4.56 44.70 -18.31
C ARG A 18 -6.07 44.50 -18.12
N ALA A 19 -6.92 45.04 -19.01
CA ALA A 19 -8.36 44.83 -18.98
C ALA A 19 -8.77 43.41 -19.40
N ALA A 20 -8.01 42.77 -20.28
CA ALA A 20 -8.23 41.37 -20.69
C ALA A 20 -7.84 40.36 -19.60
N ALA A 21 -6.84 40.68 -18.77
CA ALA A 21 -6.40 39.80 -17.68
C ALA A 21 -7.42 39.69 -16.53
N ARG A 22 -8.14 40.77 -16.18
CA ARG A 22 -9.15 40.77 -15.10
C ARG A 22 -10.45 40.02 -15.43
N ARG A 23 -10.69 39.65 -16.70
CA ARG A 23 -11.92 38.92 -17.09
C ARG A 23 -11.84 37.40 -16.90
N ARG A 24 -10.66 36.85 -16.57
CA ARG A 24 -10.48 35.39 -16.39
C ARG A 24 -10.80 34.88 -14.99
N ASP A 25 -11.05 35.78 -14.03
CA ASP A 25 -11.24 35.42 -12.61
C ASP A 25 -12.71 35.27 -12.18
N CYS A 26 -13.66 35.35 -13.12
CA CYS A 26 -15.08 35.09 -12.84
C CYS A 26 -15.52 33.72 -13.40
N VAL A 27 -14.82 32.65 -13.01
CA VAL A 27 -15.43 31.31 -13.02
C VAL A 27 -16.01 31.06 -11.64
N ARG A 28 -17.30 31.34 -11.49
CA ARG A 28 -18.09 30.84 -10.35
C ARG A 28 -18.07 29.31 -10.40
N PRO A 29 -17.64 28.60 -9.35
CA PRO A 29 -17.94 27.18 -9.24
C PRO A 29 -19.45 27.05 -9.04
N GLY A 30 -20.14 26.62 -10.10
CA GLY A 30 -21.53 26.20 -9.99
C GLY A 30 -21.60 25.01 -9.04
N TYR A 31 -22.23 25.19 -7.89
CA TYR A 31 -22.74 24.10 -7.07
C TYR A 31 -23.82 23.37 -7.87
N GLY A 32 -23.43 22.35 -8.63
CA GLY A 32 -24.35 21.60 -9.49
C GLY A 32 -23.97 20.16 -9.81
N GLY A 33 -22.82 19.68 -9.32
CA GLY A 33 -22.50 18.26 -9.35
C GLY A 33 -23.06 17.60 -8.11
N ARG A 34 -24.19 16.89 -8.19
CA ARG A 34 -24.51 15.85 -7.20
C ARG A 34 -23.29 14.95 -7.11
N ALA A 35 -22.56 15.02 -6.00
CA ALA A 35 -21.56 14.02 -5.67
C ALA A 35 -22.28 12.67 -5.76
N ALA A 36 -21.85 11.82 -6.70
CA ALA A 36 -22.32 10.45 -6.75
C ALA A 36 -22.17 9.89 -5.34
N PRO A 37 -23.22 9.29 -4.74
CA PRO A 37 -23.12 8.79 -3.38
C PRO A 37 -21.94 7.83 -3.36
N ALA A 38 -20.90 8.16 -2.58
CA ALA A 38 -19.82 7.23 -2.32
C ALA A 38 -20.50 5.93 -1.91
N THR A 39 -20.37 4.90 -2.75
CA THR A 39 -20.96 3.58 -2.50
C THR A 39 -20.58 3.20 -1.07
N ALA A 40 -21.48 2.54 -0.34
CA ALA A 40 -21.18 2.13 1.04
C ALA A 40 -19.79 1.43 1.12
N ALA A 41 -19.45 0.67 0.08
CA ALA A 41 -18.13 0.12 -0.19
C ALA A 41 -16.98 1.15 -0.19
N GLY A 42 -17.11 2.28 -0.89
CA GLY A 42 -16.09 3.34 -0.93
C GLY A 42 -15.89 4.08 0.40
N ARG A 43 -16.92 4.14 1.26
CA ARG A 43 -16.80 4.67 2.63
C ARG A 43 -16.19 3.67 3.60
N VAL A 44 -16.56 2.39 3.49
CA VAL A 44 -15.94 1.31 4.26
C VAL A 44 -14.45 1.20 3.93
N LEU A 45 -14.09 1.23 2.64
CA LEU A 45 -12.69 1.21 2.18
C LEU A 45 -11.87 2.43 2.65
N ARG A 46 -12.50 3.60 2.84
CA ARG A 46 -11.86 4.79 3.42
C ARG A 46 -11.82 4.80 4.94
N ALA A 47 -12.68 4.04 5.61
CA ALA A 47 -12.73 3.91 7.06
C ALA A 47 -11.81 2.79 7.60
N LEU A 48 -11.48 1.80 6.76
CA LEU A 48 -10.54 0.72 7.06
C LEU A 48 -9.21 1.19 7.71
N PRO A 49 -8.51 2.23 7.21
CA PRO A 49 -7.25 2.67 7.82
C PRO A 49 -7.41 3.23 9.23
N HIS A 50 -8.59 3.71 9.64
CA HIS A 50 -8.82 4.23 10.99
C HIS A 50 -9.27 3.15 11.99
N ARG A 51 -9.71 1.99 11.51
CA ARG A 51 -10.14 0.84 12.33
C ARG A 51 -9.17 -0.34 12.24
N TRP A 52 -7.95 -0.10 11.80
CA TRP A 52 -6.91 -1.12 11.72
C TRP A 52 -6.69 -1.91 13.03
N PRO A 53 -6.79 -1.32 14.25
CA PRO A 53 -6.64 -2.10 15.48
C PRO A 53 -7.82 -3.04 15.72
N THR A 54 -9.01 -2.65 15.27
CA THR A 54 -10.22 -3.48 15.38
C THR A 54 -10.19 -4.62 14.35
N LEU A 55 -9.66 -4.36 13.15
CA LEU A 55 -9.46 -5.38 12.12
C LEU A 55 -8.34 -6.33 12.51
N LEU A 56 -7.25 -5.82 13.09
CA LEU A 56 -6.18 -6.60 13.70
C LEU A 56 -6.74 -7.51 14.80
N ALA A 57 -7.51 -6.94 15.74
CA ALA A 57 -8.14 -7.72 16.80
C ALA A 57 -9.10 -8.77 16.23
N LEU A 58 -9.85 -8.44 15.16
CA LEU A 58 -10.72 -9.40 14.48
C LEU A 58 -9.92 -10.52 13.81
N VAL A 59 -8.82 -10.21 13.14
CA VAL A 59 -7.95 -11.19 12.47
C VAL A 59 -7.29 -12.11 13.49
N LEU A 60 -6.73 -11.57 14.57
CA LEU A 60 -6.14 -12.37 15.66
C LEU A 60 -7.20 -13.24 16.36
N THR A 61 -8.41 -12.71 16.55
CA THR A 61 -9.53 -13.49 17.11
C THR A 61 -10.04 -14.56 16.12
N PHE A 62 -9.95 -14.29 14.82
CA PHE A 62 -10.36 -15.22 13.77
C PHE A 62 -9.30 -16.31 13.50
N ASP A 63 -8.02 -15.98 13.65
CA ASP A 63 -6.89 -16.94 13.68
C ASP A 63 -7.05 -17.93 14.84
N SER A 64 -7.58 -17.45 15.98
CA SER A 64 -7.95 -18.29 17.12
C SER A 64 -9.12 -19.25 16.83
N TRP A 65 -9.87 -19.05 15.74
CA TRP A 65 -11.01 -19.87 15.32
C TRP A 65 -10.70 -20.80 14.14
N PHE A 66 -9.55 -20.64 13.49
CA PHE A 66 -9.12 -21.60 12.49
C PHE A 66 -8.58 -22.87 13.17
N ASP A 67 -9.31 -23.95 12.92
CA ASP A 67 -8.99 -25.35 13.19
C ASP A 67 -7.49 -25.66 12.92
N PRO A 68 -6.78 -26.44 13.77
CA PRO A 68 -5.38 -26.88 13.63
C PRO A 68 -4.98 -27.64 12.35
N GLY A 69 -5.78 -27.59 11.28
CA GLY A 69 -5.63 -28.41 10.08
C GLY A 69 -4.64 -27.88 9.03
N LEU A 70 -4.26 -26.60 9.06
CA LEU A 70 -3.26 -26.05 8.14
C LEU A 70 -1.85 -26.25 8.72
N PRO A 71 -0.97 -27.03 8.06
CA PRO A 71 0.41 -27.15 8.48
C PRO A 71 1.07 -25.77 8.59
N PRO A 72 1.82 -25.48 9.66
CA PRO A 72 2.51 -24.20 9.83
C PRO A 72 3.40 -23.83 8.64
N ALA A 73 3.97 -24.82 7.95
CA ALA A 73 4.73 -24.63 6.73
C ALA A 73 3.90 -24.07 5.56
N LEU A 74 2.60 -24.36 5.46
CA LEU A 74 1.75 -23.78 4.41
C LEU A 74 1.43 -22.31 4.66
N LEU A 75 1.44 -21.85 5.93
CA LEU A 75 1.28 -20.43 6.26
C LEU A 75 2.40 -19.58 5.64
N LEU A 76 3.62 -20.13 5.49
CA LEU A 76 4.72 -19.46 4.81
C LEU A 76 4.36 -19.11 3.35
N VAL A 77 3.70 -20.01 2.63
CA VAL A 77 3.25 -19.73 1.26
C VAL A 77 2.17 -18.64 1.25
N ALA A 78 1.26 -18.66 2.23
CA ALA A 78 0.23 -17.64 2.37
C ALA A 78 0.85 -16.25 2.62
N LEU A 79 1.83 -16.16 3.53
CA LEU A 79 2.64 -14.95 3.80
C LEU A 79 3.31 -14.42 2.52
N GLY A 80 3.88 -15.30 1.68
CA GLY A 80 4.48 -14.90 0.41
C GLY A 80 3.46 -14.45 -0.64
N ALA A 81 2.23 -14.97 -0.61
CA ALA A 81 1.20 -14.72 -1.62
C ALA A 81 0.35 -13.48 -1.34
N GLU A 82 0.16 -13.09 -0.08
CA GLU A 82 -0.77 -12.02 0.29
C GLU A 82 -0.45 -10.67 -0.39
N TYR A 83 0.81 -10.26 -0.42
CA TYR A 83 1.20 -9.03 -1.10
C TYR A 83 1.04 -9.09 -2.61
N LEU A 84 1.12 -10.28 -3.21
CA LEU A 84 0.83 -10.47 -4.62
C LEU A 84 -0.67 -10.26 -4.90
N VAL A 85 -1.53 -10.80 -4.04
CA VAL A 85 -2.99 -10.60 -4.15
C VAL A 85 -3.36 -9.14 -3.96
N ILE A 86 -2.82 -8.48 -2.93
CA ILE A 86 -3.11 -7.06 -2.64
C ILE A 86 -2.57 -6.16 -3.75
N GLY A 87 -1.35 -6.41 -4.23
CA GLY A 87 -0.74 -5.66 -5.33
C GLY A 87 -1.52 -5.79 -6.64
N LEU A 88 -2.09 -6.98 -6.91
CA LEU A 88 -2.95 -7.23 -8.06
C LEU A 88 -4.28 -6.47 -7.92
N ALA A 89 -4.92 -6.54 -6.75
CA ALA A 89 -6.17 -5.83 -6.46
C ALA A 89 -6.00 -4.30 -6.59
N ARG A 90 -4.86 -3.76 -6.17
CA ARG A 90 -4.52 -2.32 -6.27
C ARG A 90 -3.89 -1.92 -7.61
N ARG A 91 -3.73 -2.87 -8.54
CA ARG A 91 -3.11 -2.68 -9.87
C ARG A 91 -1.72 -2.00 -9.81
N GLN A 92 -0.91 -2.37 -8.83
CA GLN A 92 0.42 -1.78 -8.59
C GLN A 92 1.53 -2.45 -9.40
N PHE A 93 1.25 -3.53 -10.13
CA PHE A 93 2.24 -4.30 -10.91
C PHE A 93 2.46 -3.79 -12.35
N ALA A 94 2.13 -2.53 -12.62
CA ALA A 94 2.63 -1.87 -13.84
C ALA A 94 4.17 -1.79 -13.82
N ASP A 95 4.76 -1.68 -12.64
CA ASP A 95 6.20 -1.81 -12.42
C ASP A 95 6.60 -3.29 -12.40
N ARG A 96 7.27 -3.74 -13.46
CA ARG A 96 7.75 -5.12 -13.61
C ARG A 96 8.79 -5.50 -12.56
N ARG A 97 9.58 -4.55 -12.03
CA ARG A 97 10.57 -4.84 -10.99
C ARG A 97 9.88 -5.17 -9.68
N LEU A 98 8.81 -4.43 -9.36
CA LEU A 98 8.01 -4.69 -8.17
C LEU A 98 7.34 -6.06 -8.25
N LEU A 99 6.75 -6.40 -9.41
CA LEU A 99 6.19 -7.73 -9.63
C LEU A 99 7.23 -8.84 -9.49
N ALA A 100 8.40 -8.68 -10.11
CA ALA A 100 9.49 -9.65 -10.03
C ALA A 100 9.96 -9.86 -8.58
N ALA A 101 10.04 -8.80 -7.78
CA ALA A 101 10.39 -8.90 -6.36
C ALA A 101 9.35 -9.70 -5.56
N HIS A 102 8.05 -9.52 -5.83
CA HIS A 102 6.99 -10.28 -5.15
C HIS A 102 6.96 -11.75 -5.57
N LEU A 103 7.21 -12.03 -6.86
CA LEU A 103 7.33 -13.41 -7.34
C LEU A 103 8.57 -14.10 -6.75
N ALA A 104 9.69 -13.39 -6.62
CA ALA A 104 10.88 -13.90 -5.95
C ALA A 104 10.63 -14.16 -4.46
N GLY A 105 9.91 -13.25 -3.79
CA GLY A 105 9.44 -13.45 -2.41
C GLY A 105 8.60 -14.70 -2.27
N LEU A 106 7.57 -14.86 -3.11
CA LEU A 106 6.73 -16.06 -3.11
C LEU A 106 7.54 -17.34 -3.36
N ALA A 107 8.48 -17.32 -4.29
CA ALA A 107 9.37 -18.46 -4.55
C ALA A 107 10.25 -18.79 -3.33
N CYS A 108 10.77 -17.77 -2.64
CA CYS A 108 11.53 -17.93 -1.40
C CYS A 108 10.68 -18.57 -0.29
N TYR A 109 9.45 -18.09 -0.09
CA TYR A 109 8.53 -18.68 0.88
C TYR A 109 8.11 -20.11 0.54
N ALA A 110 7.88 -20.41 -0.74
CA ALA A 110 7.59 -21.76 -1.19
C ALA A 110 8.77 -22.72 -0.93
N ALA A 111 10.00 -22.24 -1.14
CA ALA A 111 11.20 -23.02 -0.82
C ALA A 111 11.36 -23.24 0.69
N LEU A 112 11.10 -22.22 1.53
CA LEU A 112 11.10 -22.35 2.99
C LEU A 112 10.03 -23.33 3.47
N ALA A 113 8.81 -23.27 2.92
CA ALA A 113 7.73 -24.20 3.21
C ALA A 113 8.12 -25.65 2.88
N ALA A 114 8.66 -25.88 1.68
CA ALA A 114 9.15 -27.20 1.28
C ALA A 114 10.26 -27.70 2.23
N ALA A 115 11.23 -26.85 2.56
CA ALA A 115 12.30 -27.19 3.49
C ALA A 115 11.76 -27.57 4.88
N ALA A 116 10.81 -26.79 5.40
CA ALA A 116 10.19 -27.03 6.70
C ALA A 116 9.48 -28.40 6.74
N ILE A 117 8.65 -28.69 5.72
CA ILE A 117 7.95 -29.97 5.58
C ILE A 117 8.93 -31.15 5.53
N THR A 118 10.05 -31.00 4.81
CA THR A 118 11.05 -32.07 4.68
C THR A 118 11.92 -32.26 5.92
N ALA A 119 12.16 -31.22 6.70
CA ALA A 119 13.07 -31.27 7.83
C ALA A 119 12.41 -31.85 9.09
N GLY A 120 11.16 -31.47 9.36
CA GLY A 120 10.41 -31.86 10.55
C GLY A 120 11.03 -31.38 11.88
N GLY A 121 10.33 -31.65 12.98
CA GLY A 121 10.84 -31.44 14.34
C GLY A 121 11.24 -29.99 14.66
N ARG A 122 12.35 -29.79 15.39
CA ARG A 122 12.82 -28.44 15.77
C ARG A 122 13.24 -27.59 14.57
N THR A 123 13.73 -28.21 13.49
CA THR A 123 14.16 -27.49 12.28
C THR A 123 12.97 -26.91 11.53
N GLU A 124 11.86 -27.64 11.44
CA GLU A 124 10.60 -27.12 10.89
C GLU A 124 10.16 -25.87 11.64
N ILE A 125 10.10 -25.95 12.98
CA ILE A 125 9.67 -24.83 13.83
C ILE A 125 10.61 -23.61 13.65
N ALA A 126 11.92 -23.84 13.58
CA ALA A 126 12.90 -22.78 13.36
C ALA A 126 12.74 -22.11 11.99
N LEU A 127 12.45 -22.88 10.94
CA LEU A 127 12.19 -22.36 9.59
C LEU A 127 10.90 -21.55 9.52
N VAL A 128 9.85 -22.00 10.20
CA VAL A 128 8.60 -21.24 10.32
C VAL A 128 8.85 -19.92 11.02
N ALA A 129 9.56 -19.93 12.16
CA ALA A 129 9.92 -18.71 12.87
C ALA A 129 10.75 -17.74 12.01
N ALA A 130 11.74 -18.26 11.29
CA ALA A 130 12.54 -17.48 10.36
C ALA A 130 11.69 -16.87 9.23
N GLY A 131 10.69 -17.59 8.75
CA GLY A 131 9.74 -17.10 7.76
C GLY A 131 8.92 -15.91 8.25
N TRP A 132 8.40 -15.95 9.47
CA TRP A 132 7.70 -14.81 10.09
C TRP A 132 8.62 -13.57 10.18
N LEU A 133 9.86 -13.75 10.65
CA LEU A 133 10.81 -12.63 10.77
C LEU A 133 11.25 -12.08 9.40
N LEU A 134 11.36 -12.95 8.38
CA LEU A 134 11.62 -12.53 7.02
C LEU A 134 10.46 -11.66 6.49
N HIS A 135 9.22 -11.99 6.85
CA HIS A 135 8.05 -11.22 6.45
C HIS A 135 8.08 -9.82 7.09
N THR A 136 8.36 -9.75 8.39
CA THR A 136 8.61 -8.46 9.07
C THR A 136 9.62 -7.60 8.31
N ALA A 137 10.75 -8.18 7.89
CA ALA A 137 11.76 -7.44 7.17
C ALA A 137 11.22 -6.87 5.84
N TRP A 138 10.38 -7.66 5.14
CA TRP A 138 9.71 -7.23 3.93
C TRP A 138 8.68 -6.13 4.20
N ASP A 139 7.93 -6.21 5.29
CA ASP A 139 6.95 -5.20 5.69
C ASP A 139 7.61 -3.85 5.94
N VAL A 140 8.76 -3.85 6.62
CA VAL A 140 9.55 -2.63 6.85
C VAL A 140 10.01 -2.03 5.52
N VAL A 141 10.39 -2.86 4.54
CA VAL A 141 10.76 -2.39 3.20
C VAL A 141 9.56 -1.77 2.49
N LEU A 142 8.40 -2.44 2.50
CA LEU A 142 7.16 -1.93 1.88
C LEU A 142 6.64 -0.67 2.57
N HIS A 143 6.73 -0.60 3.90
CA HIS A 143 6.38 0.56 4.71
C HIS A 143 7.25 1.78 4.34
N ARG A 144 8.56 1.57 4.19
CA ARG A 144 9.50 2.63 3.77
C ARG A 144 9.29 3.06 2.32
N ALA A 145 8.94 2.12 1.44
CA ALA A 145 8.70 2.40 0.04
C ALA A 145 7.33 3.04 -0.23
N ASP A 146 6.39 2.99 0.72
CA ASP A 146 5.00 3.43 0.59
C ASP A 146 4.30 2.81 -0.64
N LYS A 147 4.56 1.52 -0.89
CA LYS A 147 4.05 0.76 -2.04
C LYS A 147 3.27 -0.47 -1.60
N VAL A 148 2.43 -0.98 -2.50
CA VAL A 148 1.65 -2.24 -2.40
C VAL A 148 0.57 -2.23 -1.33
N VAL A 149 0.87 -1.89 -0.08
CA VAL A 149 -0.09 -1.85 1.04
C VAL A 149 -0.21 -0.45 1.62
N TRP A 150 -1.15 -0.24 2.55
CA TRP A 150 -1.24 1.02 3.29
C TRP A 150 -0.19 1.00 4.41
N ARG A 151 0.39 2.15 4.76
CA ARG A 151 1.41 2.24 5.83
C ARG A 151 1.02 1.54 7.13
N ALA A 152 -0.21 1.77 7.60
CA ALA A 152 -0.74 1.15 8.81
C ALA A 152 -0.89 -0.38 8.70
N TYR A 153 -1.11 -0.92 7.50
CA TYR A 153 -1.16 -2.37 7.28
C TYR A 153 0.23 -2.98 7.43
N ALA A 154 1.23 -2.40 6.77
CA ALA A 154 2.61 -2.87 6.89
C ALA A 154 3.14 -2.75 8.33
N GLU A 155 2.79 -1.69 9.06
CA GLU A 155 3.14 -1.56 10.48
C GLU A 155 2.48 -2.66 11.33
N ALA A 156 1.20 -2.93 11.10
CA ALA A 156 0.47 -3.96 11.84
C ALA A 156 1.04 -5.36 11.58
N CYS A 157 1.25 -5.74 10.32
CA CYS A 157 1.88 -7.03 9.96
C CYS A 157 3.27 -7.14 10.57
N ALA A 158 4.11 -6.10 10.47
CA ALA A 158 5.45 -6.15 11.04
C ALA A 158 5.42 -6.45 12.55
N VAL A 159 4.47 -5.86 13.29
CA VAL A 159 4.34 -6.11 14.73
C VAL A 159 3.86 -7.53 15.02
N ILE A 160 2.82 -8.00 14.32
CA ILE A 160 2.30 -9.37 14.49
C ILE A 160 3.41 -10.39 14.23
N ASP A 161 4.12 -10.21 13.14
CA ASP A 161 5.10 -11.16 12.64
C ASP A 161 6.33 -11.24 13.52
N VAL A 162 6.78 -10.10 14.08
CA VAL A 162 7.81 -10.09 15.12
C VAL A 162 7.33 -10.85 16.35
N VAL A 163 6.12 -10.57 16.82
CA VAL A 163 5.59 -11.21 18.04
C VAL A 163 5.48 -12.71 17.84
N LEU A 164 4.92 -13.17 16.73
CA LEU A 164 4.77 -14.59 16.42
C LEU A 164 6.13 -15.27 16.19
N GLY A 165 6.99 -14.69 15.34
CA GLY A 165 8.31 -15.24 15.06
C GLY A 165 9.18 -15.37 16.32
N VAL A 166 9.22 -14.33 17.16
CA VAL A 166 9.96 -14.35 18.42
C VAL A 166 9.35 -15.33 19.42
N THR A 167 8.02 -15.39 19.53
CA THR A 167 7.35 -16.35 20.42
C THR A 167 7.68 -17.78 20.04
N ILE A 168 7.64 -18.11 18.74
CA ILE A 168 8.00 -19.45 18.25
C ILE A 168 9.46 -19.77 18.56
N LEU A 169 10.39 -18.82 18.41
CA LEU A 169 11.80 -19.01 18.80
C LEU A 169 11.96 -19.29 20.30
N PHE A 170 11.17 -18.66 21.17
CA PHE A 170 11.20 -18.94 22.61
C PHE A 170 10.66 -20.33 22.98
N LEU A 171 9.80 -20.90 22.13
CA LEU A 171 9.25 -22.24 22.33
C LEU A 171 10.16 -23.36 21.80
N LEU A 172 11.29 -23.01 21.16
CA LEU A 172 12.20 -23.94 20.49
C LEU A 172 13.08 -24.74 21.43
#